data_AF-A0A6G3S430-F1
#
_entry.id   AF-A0A6G3S430-F1
#
_cell.length_a   1.000
_cell.length_b   1.000
_cell.length_c   1.000
_cell.angle_alpha   90.00
_cell.angle_beta   90.00
_cell.angle_gamma   90.00
#
_symmetry.space_group_name_H-M   'P 1'
#
loop_
_entity.id
_entity.type
_entity.pdbx_description
1 polymer ?
#
loop_
_entity_poly.entity_id
_entity_poly.type
_entity_poly.pdbx_seq_one_letter_code
_entity_poly.pdbx_strand_id
1 'polypeptide(L)'
;PARPVEVLYDREEEALLIGDGRISPVPAAAWDFHVSGVRVLEQWCARRIAAGEPGTLAAVRPGAWPQPWTSELLELVTTLTLMAELQPLQEELRTGLGELIGPDELRRARVLPVPDGARRPASVLDHHEEGPGGQFAFL
;
A
#
# COMPACT_ATOMS: atom_id res chain seq x y z
N PRO A 1 12.82 -4.60 -23.23
CA PRO A 1 11.67 -5.44 -23.66
C PRO A 1 10.45 -4.54 -23.91
N ALA A 2 9.54 -4.94 -24.80
CA ALA A 2 8.26 -4.25 -25.00
C ALA A 2 7.42 -4.29 -23.71
N ARG A 3 6.43 -3.41 -23.58
CA ARG A 3 5.61 -3.33 -22.36
C ARG A 3 4.76 -4.61 -22.24
N PRO A 4 4.83 -5.33 -21.11
CA PRO A 4 4.02 -6.51 -20.86
C PRO A 4 2.55 -6.11 -20.80
N VAL A 5 1.65 -6.99 -21.24
CA VAL A 5 0.18 -6.74 -21.32
C VAL A 5 -0.61 -7.48 -20.25
N GLU A 6 0.00 -8.50 -19.64
CA GLU A 6 -0.62 -9.35 -18.63
C GLU A 6 0.44 -9.81 -17.62
N VAL A 7 -0.02 -10.15 -16.41
CA VAL A 7 0.77 -10.85 -15.40
C VAL A 7 0.10 -12.15 -15.06
N LEU A 8 0.86 -13.23 -15.16
CA LEU A 8 0.43 -14.58 -14.82
C LEU A 8 1.29 -15.09 -13.67
N TYR A 9 0.72 -15.99 -12.89
CA TYR A 9 1.44 -16.69 -11.83
C TYR A 9 1.35 -18.19 -12.06
N ASP A 10 2.50 -18.81 -12.25
CA ASP A 10 2.65 -20.25 -12.27
C ASP A 10 2.89 -20.74 -10.83
N ARG A 11 1.90 -21.48 -10.30
CA ARG A 11 1.96 -22.01 -8.94
C ARG A 11 2.92 -23.18 -8.79
N GLU A 12 3.09 -24.00 -9.84
CA GLU A 12 3.96 -25.17 -9.78
C GLU A 12 5.43 -24.74 -9.77
N GLU A 13 5.73 -23.71 -10.55
CA GLU A 13 7.07 -23.15 -10.73
C GLU A 13 7.40 -21.99 -9.78
N GLU A 14 6.45 -21.60 -8.93
CA GLU A 14 6.49 -20.40 -8.09
C GLU A 14 7.03 -19.19 -8.85
N ALA A 15 6.43 -18.92 -10.01
CA ALA A 15 6.98 -17.97 -10.98
C ALA A 15 5.96 -16.92 -11.38
N LEU A 16 6.37 -15.66 -11.25
CA LEU A 16 5.63 -14.52 -11.77
C LEU A 16 6.09 -14.25 -13.22
N LEU A 17 5.16 -14.34 -14.15
CA LEU A 17 5.39 -14.14 -15.58
C LEU A 17 4.88 -12.76 -15.99
N ILE A 18 5.76 -11.94 -16.57
CA ILE A 18 5.49 -10.55 -16.93
C ILE A 18 5.97 -10.32 -18.36
N GLY A 19 5.04 -10.41 -19.32
CA GLY A 19 5.41 -10.47 -20.74
C GLY A 19 6.35 -11.64 -21.01
N ASP A 20 7.51 -11.37 -21.60
CA ASP A 20 8.54 -12.39 -21.85
C ASP A 20 9.48 -12.62 -20.64
N GLY A 21 9.29 -11.87 -19.55
CA GLY A 21 10.10 -11.96 -18.34
C GLY A 21 9.54 -12.94 -17.31
N ARG A 22 10.43 -13.52 -16.52
CA ARG A 22 10.11 -14.41 -15.40
C ARG A 22 10.85 -13.99 -14.13
N ILE A 23 10.14 -13.98 -13.01
CA ILE A 23 10.70 -13.82 -11.66
C ILE A 23 10.36 -15.07 -10.86
N SER A 24 11.37 -15.69 -10.27
CA SER A 24 11.25 -16.91 -9.47
C SER A 24 12.44 -16.99 -8.50
N PRO A 25 12.27 -17.49 -7.26
CA PRO A 25 11.00 -17.93 -6.69
C PRO A 25 10.13 -16.76 -6.22
N VAL A 26 8.80 -16.90 -6.37
CA VAL A 26 7.77 -16.04 -5.79
C VAL A 26 6.80 -16.97 -5.06
N PRO A 27 6.90 -17.09 -3.72
CA PRO A 27 6.05 -18.01 -2.96
C PRO A 27 4.56 -17.72 -3.16
N ALA A 28 3.74 -18.78 -3.18
CA ALA A 28 2.30 -18.64 -3.39
C ALA A 28 1.65 -17.71 -2.37
N ALA A 29 2.16 -17.69 -1.13
CA ALA A 29 1.69 -16.81 -0.08
C ALA A 29 1.90 -15.31 -0.39
N ALA A 30 3.00 -14.95 -1.06
CA ALA A 30 3.22 -13.58 -1.52
C ALA A 30 2.29 -13.21 -2.69
N TRP A 31 2.06 -14.16 -3.60
CA TRP A 31 1.08 -14.00 -4.68
C TRP A 31 -0.34 -13.85 -4.16
N ASP A 32 -0.76 -14.67 -3.19
CA ASP A 32 -2.08 -14.70 -2.56
C ASP A 32 -2.26 -13.65 -1.45
N PHE A 33 -1.32 -12.72 -1.27
CA PHE A 33 -1.45 -11.64 -0.29
C PHE A 33 -2.48 -10.58 -0.72
N HIS A 34 -3.49 -10.35 0.13
CA HIS A 34 -4.57 -9.40 -0.12
C HIS A 34 -4.64 -8.29 0.93
N VAL A 35 -4.97 -7.08 0.47
CA VAL A 35 -5.36 -5.95 1.34
C VAL A 35 -6.72 -5.45 0.89
N SER A 36 -7.68 -5.39 1.81
CA SER A 36 -9.07 -4.99 1.50
C SER A 36 -9.68 -5.78 0.32
N GLY A 37 -9.39 -7.07 0.22
CA GLY A 37 -9.87 -7.95 -0.85
C GLY A 37 -9.15 -7.81 -2.19
N VAL A 38 -8.10 -6.98 -2.28
CA VAL A 38 -7.33 -6.78 -3.51
C VAL A 38 -5.97 -7.45 -3.40
N ARG A 39 -5.60 -8.25 -4.40
CA ARG A 39 -4.30 -8.91 -4.50
C ARG A 39 -3.20 -7.89 -4.80
N VAL A 40 -2.23 -7.76 -3.90
CA VAL A 40 -1.27 -6.65 -3.93
C VAL A 40 -0.33 -6.72 -5.13
N LEU A 41 0.30 -7.88 -5.39
CA LEU A 41 1.25 -8.05 -6.49
C LEU A 41 0.58 -7.83 -7.86
N GLU A 42 -0.56 -8.49 -8.09
CA GLU A 42 -1.33 -8.33 -9.32
C GLU A 42 -1.72 -6.86 -9.56
N GLN A 43 -2.23 -6.19 -8.54
CA GLN A 43 -2.62 -4.78 -8.63
C GLN A 43 -1.43 -3.85 -8.89
N TRP A 44 -0.26 -4.12 -8.29
CA TRP A 44 0.97 -3.36 -8.52
C TRP A 44 1.43 -3.48 -9.97
N CYS A 45 1.40 -4.69 -10.53
CA CYS A 45 1.74 -4.96 -11.92
C CYS A 45 0.72 -4.34 -12.89
N ALA A 46 -0.58 -4.53 -12.65
CA ALA A 46 -1.65 -4.00 -13.48
C ALA A 46 -1.55 -2.48 -13.65
N ARG A 47 -1.24 -1.73 -12.58
CA ARG A 47 -1.04 -0.27 -12.65
C ARG A 47 0.13 0.16 -13.52
N ARG A 48 1.19 -0.66 -13.60
CA ARG A 48 2.39 -0.39 -14.41
C ARG A 48 2.27 -0.91 -15.83
N ILE A 49 1.36 -1.83 -16.09
CA ILE A 49 1.08 -2.39 -17.42
C ILE A 49 -0.02 -1.61 -18.16
N ALA A 50 -1.04 -1.14 -17.44
CA ALA A 50 -2.18 -0.44 -18.03
C ALA A 50 -1.77 0.74 -18.92
N ALA A 51 -2.39 0.83 -20.09
CA ALA A 51 -2.26 1.99 -20.96
C ALA A 51 -2.87 3.21 -20.27
N GLY A 52 -2.20 4.36 -20.39
CA GLY A 52 -2.76 5.63 -19.95
C GLY A 52 -3.72 6.19 -20.99
N GLU A 53 -4.73 6.94 -20.54
CA GLU A 53 -5.67 7.61 -21.43
C GLU A 53 -4.95 8.68 -22.27
N PRO A 54 -5.03 8.65 -23.61
CA PRO A 54 -4.41 9.63 -24.48
C PRO A 54 -4.79 11.07 -24.10
N GLY A 55 -3.82 11.98 -24.10
CA GLY A 55 -4.05 13.39 -23.76
C GLY A 55 -4.07 13.70 -22.25
N THR A 56 -3.89 12.70 -21.38
CA THR A 56 -3.79 12.90 -19.92
C THR A 56 -2.35 12.73 -19.42
N LEU A 57 -2.06 13.20 -18.19
CA LEU A 57 -0.78 12.91 -17.53
C LEU A 57 -0.55 11.40 -17.36
N ALA A 58 -1.61 10.60 -17.27
CA ALA A 58 -1.49 9.14 -17.16
C ALA A 58 -0.91 8.49 -18.43
N ALA A 59 -0.98 9.14 -19.59
CA ALA A 59 -0.32 8.71 -20.82
C ALA A 59 1.21 8.92 -20.79
N VAL A 60 1.71 9.80 -19.93
CA VAL A 60 3.16 10.01 -19.76
C VAL A 60 3.73 8.83 -18.95
N ARG A 61 4.30 7.86 -19.67
CA ARG A 61 4.84 6.61 -19.11
C ARG A 61 6.16 6.26 -19.80
N PRO A 62 7.04 5.47 -19.14
CA PRO A 62 8.18 4.87 -19.81
C PRO A 62 7.75 4.03 -21.03
N GLY A 63 8.46 4.16 -22.15
CA GLY A 63 8.20 3.38 -23.36
C GLY A 63 8.59 1.90 -23.27
N ALA A 64 9.35 1.53 -22.24
CA ALA A 64 9.79 0.16 -21.95
C ALA A 64 9.82 -0.07 -20.44
N TRP A 65 9.93 -1.33 -20.03
CA TRP A 65 10.10 -1.71 -18.62
C TRP A 65 11.45 -1.20 -18.07
N PRO A 66 11.47 -0.23 -17.14
CA PRO A 66 12.71 0.28 -16.55
C PRO A 66 13.29 -0.73 -15.54
N GLN A 67 14.62 -0.81 -15.45
CA GLN A 67 15.29 -1.62 -14.43
C GLN A 67 14.80 -1.33 -12.99
N PRO A 68 14.60 -0.06 -12.57
CA PRO A 68 14.08 0.23 -11.23
C PRO A 68 12.76 -0.47 -10.90
N TRP A 69 11.87 -0.70 -11.88
CA TRP A 69 10.62 -1.42 -11.62
C TRP A 69 10.86 -2.90 -11.30
N THR A 70 11.89 -3.53 -11.86
CA THR A 70 12.28 -4.88 -11.44
C THR A 70 12.76 -4.87 -10.00
N SER A 71 13.60 -3.90 -9.61
CA SER A 71 14.06 -3.76 -8.22
C SER A 71 12.90 -3.56 -7.25
N GLU A 72 11.98 -2.62 -7.54
CA GLU A 72 10.78 -2.39 -6.74
C GLU A 72 9.89 -3.64 -6.63
N LEU A 73 9.77 -4.42 -7.71
CA LEU A 73 9.00 -5.65 -7.71
C LEU A 73 9.63 -6.73 -6.83
N LEU A 74 10.95 -6.89 -6.89
CA LEU A 74 11.67 -7.84 -6.04
C LEU A 74 11.57 -7.47 -4.55
N GLU A 75 11.69 -6.18 -4.24
CA GLU A 75 11.48 -5.66 -2.88
C GLU A 75 10.04 -5.92 -2.39
N LEU A 76 9.05 -5.68 -3.26
CA LEU A 76 7.65 -5.95 -2.93
C LEU A 76 7.39 -7.44 -2.70
N VAL A 77 7.87 -8.31 -3.58
CA VAL A 77 7.77 -9.77 -3.41
C VAL A 77 8.38 -10.20 -2.09
N THR A 78 9.58 -9.71 -1.77
CA THR A 78 10.28 -10.01 -0.51
C THR A 78 9.46 -9.56 0.70
N THR A 79 8.97 -8.32 0.67
CA THR A 79 8.16 -7.75 1.77
C THR A 79 6.89 -8.56 1.99
N LEU A 80 6.16 -8.89 0.92
CA LEU A 80 4.92 -9.66 1.02
C LEU A 80 5.16 -11.10 1.49
N THR A 81 6.28 -11.71 1.09
CA THR A 81 6.68 -13.02 1.59
C THR A 81 6.88 -12.97 3.11
N LEU A 82 7.69 -12.02 3.60
CA LEU A 82 7.95 -11.85 5.03
C LEU A 82 6.66 -11.53 5.81
N MET A 83 5.77 -10.71 5.24
CA MET A 83 4.48 -10.43 5.86
C MET A 83 3.59 -11.67 5.94
N ALA A 84 3.57 -12.50 4.89
CA ALA A 84 2.80 -13.73 4.87
C ALA A 84 3.33 -14.75 5.90
N GLU A 85 4.65 -14.86 6.06
CA GLU A 85 5.28 -15.70 7.09
C GLU A 85 4.91 -15.28 8.52
N LEU A 86 4.63 -14.00 8.74
CA LEU A 86 4.20 -13.47 10.04
C LEU A 86 2.69 -13.64 10.33
N GLN A 87 1.87 -13.98 9.34
CA GLN A 87 0.41 -14.09 9.53
C GLN A 87 0.00 -15.09 10.62
N PRO A 88 0.60 -16.30 10.74
CA PRO A 88 0.25 -17.23 11.81
C PRO A 88 0.52 -16.66 13.21
N LEU A 89 1.65 -15.96 13.40
CA LEU A 89 1.98 -15.32 14.67
C LEU A 89 1.02 -14.16 14.98
N GLN A 90 0.66 -13.36 13.98
CA GLN A 90 -0.34 -12.30 14.15
C GLN A 90 -1.70 -12.87 14.55
N GLU A 91 -2.09 -14.00 13.98
CA GLU A 91 -3.35 -14.68 14.31
C GLU A 91 -3.34 -15.26 15.73
N GLU A 92 -2.22 -15.85 16.15
CA GLU A 92 -2.02 -16.31 17.52
C GLU A 92 -2.13 -15.15 18.52
N LEU A 93 -1.42 -14.04 18.25
CA LEU A 93 -1.49 -12.84 19.08
C LEU A 93 -2.92 -12.28 19.13
N ARG A 94 -3.60 -12.22 17.99
CA ARG A 94 -4.99 -11.76 17.89
C ARG A 94 -5.96 -12.63 18.68
N THR A 95 -5.77 -13.95 18.65
CA THR A 95 -6.58 -14.91 19.41
C THR A 95 -6.27 -14.83 20.90
N GLY A 96 -5.04 -14.49 21.27
CA GLY A 96 -4.62 -14.26 22.65
C GLY A 96 -5.06 -12.90 23.23
N LEU A 97 -5.60 -11.99 22.40
CA LEU A 97 -6.20 -10.76 22.90
C LEU A 97 -7.45 -11.12 23.72
N GLY A 98 -7.56 -10.51 24.91
CA GLY A 98 -8.77 -10.60 25.72
C GLY A 98 -9.92 -9.80 25.11
N GLU A 99 -10.84 -9.34 25.97
CA GLU A 99 -11.93 -8.47 25.54
C GLU A 99 -11.38 -7.20 24.87
N LEU A 100 -11.78 -6.96 23.62
CA LEU A 100 -11.36 -5.79 22.87
C LEU A 100 -12.13 -4.56 23.37
N ILE A 101 -11.44 -3.42 23.46
CA ILE A 101 -12.05 -2.14 23.81
C ILE A 101 -13.03 -1.74 22.70
N GLY A 102 -14.32 -1.84 23.01
CA GLY A 102 -15.41 -1.54 22.09
C GLY A 102 -15.89 -0.09 22.16
N PRO A 103 -16.74 0.33 21.20
CA PRO A 103 -17.31 1.68 21.19
C PRO A 103 -18.05 2.06 22.48
N ASP A 104 -18.74 1.12 23.13
CA ASP A 104 -19.48 1.38 24.37
C ASP A 104 -18.57 1.66 25.56
N GLU A 105 -17.43 0.99 25.63
CA GLU A 105 -16.41 1.27 26.62
C GLU A 105 -15.81 2.67 26.41
N LEU A 106 -15.50 3.02 25.16
CA LEU A 106 -15.02 4.36 24.82
C LEU A 106 -16.05 5.45 25.13
N ARG A 107 -17.36 5.18 24.95
CA ARG A 107 -18.44 6.09 25.36
C ARG A 107 -18.54 6.23 26.87
N ARG A 108 -18.47 5.12 27.62
CA ARG A 108 -18.45 5.14 29.10
C ARG A 108 -17.25 5.91 29.64
N ALA A 109 -16.09 5.76 29.01
CA ALA A 109 -14.88 6.51 29.31
C ALA A 109 -14.91 7.98 28.84
N ARG A 110 -15.98 8.41 28.16
CA ARG A 110 -16.13 9.75 27.56
C ARG A 110 -15.04 10.11 26.54
N VAL A 111 -14.47 9.10 25.88
CA VAL A 111 -13.57 9.26 24.73
C VAL A 111 -14.38 9.49 23.45
N LEU A 112 -15.51 8.78 23.31
CA LEU A 112 -16.48 9.00 22.22
C LEU A 112 -17.75 9.72 22.73
N PRO A 113 -18.40 10.57 21.90
CA PRO A 113 -18.00 10.91 20.53
C PRO A 113 -16.77 11.84 20.49
N VAL A 114 -15.98 11.74 19.42
CA VAL A 114 -14.87 12.68 19.17
C VAL A 114 -15.45 14.10 19.06
N PRO A 115 -14.97 15.07 19.87
CA PRO A 115 -15.42 16.46 19.83
C PRO A 115 -15.30 17.07 18.42
N ASP A 116 -16.22 17.95 18.04
CA ASP A 116 -16.25 18.52 16.68
C ASP A 116 -14.96 19.28 16.33
N GLY A 117 -14.33 19.94 17.31
CA GLY A 117 -13.05 20.64 17.12
C GLY A 117 -11.89 19.71 16.81
N ALA A 118 -11.89 18.47 17.30
CA ALA A 118 -10.83 17.49 17.06
C ALA A 118 -10.92 16.82 15.68
N ARG A 119 -12.01 17.07 14.93
CA ARG A 119 -12.17 16.62 13.54
C ARG A 119 -11.71 17.66 12.53
N ARG A 120 -11.37 18.85 12.98
CA ARG A 120 -10.84 19.92 12.13
C ARG A 120 -9.33 19.73 11.96
N PRO A 121 -8.73 20.23 10.86
CA PRO A 121 -7.28 20.37 10.75
C PRO A 121 -6.71 21.07 11.99
N ALA A 122 -5.45 20.77 12.33
CA ALA A 122 -4.79 21.45 13.43
C ALA A 122 -4.84 22.96 13.19
N SER A 123 -5.38 23.74 14.13
CA SER A 123 -5.55 25.19 13.99
C SER A 123 -4.24 25.96 13.81
N VAL A 124 -3.10 25.32 14.09
CA VAL A 124 -1.75 25.82 13.73
C VAL A 124 -1.63 26.04 12.22
N LEU A 125 -2.36 25.29 11.40
CA LEU A 125 -2.37 25.42 9.93
C LEU A 125 -3.30 26.54 9.42
N ASP A 126 -4.15 27.11 10.27
CA ASP A 126 -5.08 28.20 9.91
C ASP A 126 -4.46 29.59 10.08
N HIS A 127 -3.23 29.68 10.63
CA HIS A 127 -2.56 30.96 10.84
C HIS A 127 -1.81 31.38 9.58
N HIS A 128 -2.10 32.59 9.07
CA HIS A 128 -1.37 33.15 7.95
C HIS A 128 0.06 33.51 8.39
N GLU A 129 1.05 32.87 7.77
CA GLU A 129 2.47 33.19 7.97
C GLU A 129 2.79 34.58 7.39
N GLU A 130 2.87 35.61 8.22
CA GLU A 130 3.31 36.96 7.83
C GLU A 130 4.81 37.15 8.13
N GLY A 131 5.69 36.66 7.24
CA GLY A 131 7.12 37.00 7.31
C GLY A 131 8.03 36.11 6.46
N PRO A 132 9.24 36.59 6.07
CA PRO A 132 10.20 35.78 5.33
C PRO A 132 10.72 34.65 6.23
N GLY A 133 10.33 33.42 5.90
CA GLY A 133 10.70 32.21 6.65
C GLY A 133 9.65 31.70 7.65
N GLY A 134 8.39 32.13 7.53
CA GLY A 134 7.28 31.54 8.30
C GLY A 134 7.30 31.83 9.80
N GLN A 135 7.92 32.95 10.22
CA GLN A 135 8.06 33.28 11.64
C GLN A 135 6.80 33.94 12.20
N PHE A 136 6.40 33.53 13.41
CA PHE A 136 5.25 34.05 14.13
C PHE A 136 5.59 35.33 14.91
N ALA A 137 4.78 36.38 14.76
CA ALA A 137 4.79 37.51 15.70
C ALA A 137 3.83 37.21 16.86
N PHE A 138 4.36 37.02 18.07
CA PHE A 138 3.54 36.97 19.28
C PHE A 138 3.18 38.40 19.69
N LEU A 139 1.88 38.72 19.73
CA LEU A 139 1.33 39.91 20.40
C LEU A 139 0.82 39.54 21.79
#